data_AF-A0A7K6MXQ3-F1
#
_entry.id   AF-A0A7K6MXQ3-F1
#
_cell.length_a   1.000
_cell.length_b   1.000
_cell.length_c   1.000
_cell.angle_alpha   90.00
_cell.angle_beta   90.00
_cell.angle_gamma   90.00
#
_symmetry.space_group_name_H-M   'P 1'
#
loop_
_entity.id
_entity.type
_entity.pdbx_description
1 polymer ?
#
loop_
_entity_poly.entity_id
_entity_poly.type
_entity_poly.pdbx_seq_one_letter_code
_entity_poly.pdbx_strand_id
1 'polypeptide(L)'
;ERVKLLEISAEDAERWERKKKKKNPDLGFSGEGRDVFHLCWCWEAPGVSVVPPALSHSGEALYPTSDSLLHGTHVPSKEGVDRMVADLEKQIEKREKYSRRRPYNDDADIDYINERNAKFNQKAERFYGKYTAEIKQNLERGTAV
;
A
#
# COMPACT_ATOMS: atom_id res chain seq x y z
N GLU A 1 26.69 -19.14 9.48
CA GLU A 1 25.24 -19.38 9.30
C GLU A 1 24.88 -20.77 8.78
N ARG A 2 25.61 -21.33 7.81
CA ARG A 2 25.36 -22.69 7.28
C ARG A 2 25.42 -23.82 8.32
N VAL A 3 26.27 -23.71 9.35
CA VAL A 3 26.38 -24.73 10.42
C VAL A 3 25.12 -24.78 11.29
N LYS A 4 24.48 -23.64 11.55
CA LYS A 4 23.23 -23.57 12.34
C LYS A 4 22.05 -24.26 11.64
N LEU A 5 22.08 -24.39 10.31
CA LEU A 5 21.04 -25.07 9.53
C LEU A 5 21.14 -26.61 9.59
N LEU A 6 22.26 -27.17 10.07
CA LEU A 6 22.46 -28.62 10.22
C LEU A 6 21.82 -29.16 11.51
N GLU A 7 21.61 -28.32 12.51
CA GLU A 7 21.08 -28.68 13.83
C GLU A 7 19.55 -28.47 13.94
N ILE A 8 18.93 -27.85 12.92
CA ILE A 8 17.49 -27.55 12.91
C ILE A 8 16.76 -28.65 12.16
N SER A 9 15.74 -29.25 12.80
CA SER A 9 14.86 -30.22 12.16
C SER A 9 14.18 -29.60 10.93
N ALA A 10 13.98 -30.37 9.85
CA ALA A 10 13.29 -29.91 8.65
C ALA A 10 11.91 -29.30 8.97
N GLU A 11 11.22 -29.86 9.96
CA GLU A 11 9.91 -29.37 10.42
C GLU A 11 10.00 -28.00 11.12
N ASP A 12 11.07 -27.77 11.88
CA ASP A 12 11.30 -26.52 12.59
C ASP A 12 11.73 -25.40 11.62
N ALA A 13 12.52 -25.75 10.62
CA ALA A 13 12.89 -24.84 9.54
C ALA A 13 11.66 -24.40 8.73
N GLU A 14 10.77 -25.33 8.35
CA GLU A 14 9.51 -25.00 7.66
C GLU A 14 8.58 -24.15 8.52
N ARG A 15 8.45 -24.47 9.81
CA ARG A 15 7.64 -23.68 10.75
C ARG A 15 8.19 -22.26 10.91
N TRP A 16 9.53 -22.10 10.93
CA TRP A 16 10.20 -20.81 10.94
C TRP A 16 9.96 -20.01 9.64
N GLU A 17 10.09 -20.65 8.48
CA GLU A 17 9.86 -20.02 7.18
C GLU A 17 8.40 -19.58 6.98
N ARG A 18 7.44 -20.37 7.48
CA ARG A 18 6.02 -19.99 7.49
C ARG A 18 5.74 -18.76 8.34
N LYS A 19 6.43 -18.62 9.49
CA LYS A 19 6.28 -17.45 10.37
C LYS A 19 6.90 -16.18 9.79
N LYS A 20 7.96 -16.29 8.98
CA LYS A 20 8.57 -15.13 8.29
C LYS A 20 7.63 -14.52 7.25
N LYS A 21 6.81 -15.34 6.57
CA LYS A 21 5.84 -14.89 5.57
C LYS A 21 4.53 -14.47 6.25
N LYS A 22 4.51 -13.28 6.85
CA LYS A 22 3.26 -12.66 7.33
C LYS A 22 2.36 -12.36 6.14
N LYS A 23 1.10 -12.82 6.20
CA LYS A 23 0.07 -12.49 5.21
C LYS A 23 -0.63 -11.21 5.66
N ASN A 24 -0.60 -10.19 4.81
CA ASN A 24 -1.37 -8.96 5.01
C ASN A 24 -2.21 -8.69 3.74
N PRO A 25 -3.34 -9.39 3.56
CA PRO A 25 -4.21 -9.19 2.40
C PRO A 25 -4.93 -7.84 2.49
N ASP A 26 -5.22 -7.24 1.34
CA ASP A 26 -6.05 -6.04 1.25
C ASP A 26 -7.52 -6.40 1.51
N LEU A 27 -8.15 -5.72 2.47
CA LEU A 27 -9.54 -5.92 2.88
C LEU A 27 -10.53 -5.01 2.13
N GLY A 28 -10.02 -4.16 1.23
CA GLY A 28 -10.80 -3.17 0.53
C GLY A 28 -10.91 -1.85 1.30
N PHE A 29 -11.34 -0.81 0.58
CA PHE A 29 -11.39 0.54 1.12
C PHE A 29 -12.43 0.67 2.23
N SER A 30 -11.98 0.95 3.46
CA SER A 30 -12.84 1.11 4.66
C SER A 30 -12.94 2.54 5.19
N GLY A 31 -12.03 3.42 4.75
CA GLY A 31 -11.96 4.82 5.15
C GLY A 31 -10.53 5.35 5.03
N GLU A 32 -10.37 6.67 4.92
CA GLU A 32 -9.08 7.29 4.58
C GLU A 32 -8.01 7.13 5.69
N GLY A 33 -8.41 6.95 6.95
CA GLY A 33 -7.49 6.98 8.09
C GLY A 33 -6.80 5.66 8.45
N ARG A 34 -7.32 4.50 8.01
CA ARG A 34 -6.81 3.19 8.46
C ARG A 34 -5.58 2.71 7.69
N ASP A 35 -5.50 3.05 6.41
CA ASP A 35 -4.55 2.41 5.48
C ASP A 35 -3.20 3.14 5.39
N VAL A 36 -3.14 4.41 5.81
CA VAL A 36 -2.00 5.30 5.51
C VAL A 36 -0.82 5.07 6.45
N PHE A 37 -1.07 4.97 7.76
CA PHE A 37 -0.01 5.08 8.77
C PHE A 37 0.75 3.76 9.00
N HIS A 38 0.04 2.64 9.05
CA HIS A 38 0.63 1.34 9.42
C HIS A 38 1.59 0.78 8.37
N LEU A 39 1.37 1.08 7.09
CA LEU A 39 2.18 0.56 5.99
C LEU A 39 3.49 1.35 5.81
N CYS A 40 3.49 2.65 6.11
CA CYS A 40 4.69 3.49 6.04
C CYS A 40 5.69 3.13 7.16
N TRP A 41 5.18 3.03 8.39
CA TRP A 41 5.99 2.79 9.58
C TRP A 41 6.78 1.46 9.55
N CYS A 42 6.20 0.40 8.98
CA CYS A 42 6.90 -0.89 8.89
C CYS A 42 8.07 -0.89 7.90
N TRP A 43 8.10 0.04 6.94
CA TRP A 43 9.17 0.13 5.93
C TRP A 43 10.32 1.01 6.40
N GLU A 44 10.02 2.09 7.11
CA GLU A 44 10.97 3.07 7.64
C GLU A 44 11.52 2.70 9.03
N ALA A 45 11.51 1.41 9.41
CA ALA A 45 12.08 1.00 10.69
C ALA A 45 13.53 1.53 10.78
N PRO A 46 13.82 2.51 11.66
CA PRO A 46 15.17 3.04 11.76
C PRO A 46 16.07 1.89 12.18
N GLY A 47 17.21 1.72 11.51
CA GLY A 47 18.23 0.77 11.95
C GLY A 47 18.57 1.07 13.41
N VAL A 48 18.13 0.19 14.31
CA VAL A 48 18.00 0.39 15.77
C VAL A 48 19.36 0.56 16.50
N SER A 49 20.46 0.83 15.81
CA SER A 49 21.80 0.68 16.43
C SER A 49 22.60 1.95 16.65
N VAL A 50 22.17 3.12 16.20
CA VAL A 50 22.94 4.34 16.44
C VAL A 50 21.98 5.47 16.75
N VAL A 51 21.89 5.87 18.02
CA VAL A 51 21.51 7.24 18.35
C VAL A 51 22.60 8.11 17.73
N PRO A 52 22.32 8.94 16.70
CA PRO A 52 23.33 9.81 16.12
C PRO A 52 24.10 10.54 17.24
N PRO A 53 25.43 10.70 17.15
CA PRO A 53 26.22 11.41 18.17
C PRO A 53 25.75 12.87 18.41
N ALA A 54 24.93 13.42 17.51
CA ALA A 54 24.24 14.69 17.71
C ALA A 54 23.22 14.65 18.87
N LEU A 55 22.59 13.51 19.15
CA LEU A 55 21.54 13.34 20.17
C LEU A 55 22.12 12.99 21.56
N SER A 56 23.40 12.60 21.65
CA SER A 56 24.07 12.45 22.95
C SER A 56 24.37 13.80 23.61
N HIS A 57 24.46 14.87 22.83
CA HIS A 57 24.68 16.23 23.32
C HIS A 57 23.42 16.86 23.91
N SER A 58 22.23 16.38 23.54
CA SER A 58 20.94 16.94 23.99
C SER A 58 20.46 16.43 25.36
N GLY A 59 21.10 15.41 25.95
CA GLY A 59 20.81 14.95 27.32
C GLY A 59 19.31 14.73 27.60
N GLU A 60 18.79 15.42 28.62
CA GLU A 60 17.36 15.36 29.02
C GLU A 60 16.41 16.01 28.00
N ALA A 61 16.93 16.91 27.16
CA ALA A 61 16.20 17.54 26.06
C ALA A 61 15.89 16.55 24.92
N LEU A 62 16.47 15.35 24.93
CA LEU A 62 16.16 14.28 23.97
C LEU A 62 14.73 13.75 24.11
N TYR A 63 14.14 13.85 25.29
CA TYR A 63 12.78 13.40 25.58
C TYR A 63 11.87 14.61 25.87
N PRO A 64 11.48 15.37 24.82
CA PRO A 64 10.69 16.58 24.98
C PRO A 64 9.27 16.31 25.48
N THR A 65 8.80 17.16 26.40
CA THR A 65 7.37 17.36 26.67
C THR A 65 6.77 18.36 25.67
N SER A 66 5.44 18.49 25.64
CA SER A 66 4.71 19.41 24.74
C SER A 66 5.22 20.86 24.79
N ASP A 67 5.75 21.26 25.95
CA ASP A 67 6.13 22.64 26.25
C ASP A 67 7.65 22.88 26.08
N SER A 68 8.37 21.90 25.53
CA SER A 68 9.81 21.99 25.33
C SER A 68 10.20 22.93 24.17
N LEU A 69 11.30 23.68 24.34
CA LEU A 69 11.72 24.72 23.41
C LEU A 69 12.59 24.23 22.23
N LEU A 70 12.70 22.91 22.02
CA LEU A 70 13.58 22.34 20.99
C LEU A 70 13.03 22.49 19.57
N HIS A 71 11.71 22.65 19.45
CA HIS A 71 11.03 22.79 18.16
C HIS A 71 11.50 24.05 17.40
N GLY A 72 11.87 23.87 16.12
CA GLY A 72 12.30 24.95 15.23
C GLY A 72 13.80 25.25 15.21
N THR A 73 14.61 24.65 16.09
CA THR A 73 16.08 24.82 16.11
C THR A 73 16.82 23.79 15.26
N HIS A 74 16.15 22.71 14.86
CA HIS A 74 16.77 21.60 14.15
C HIS A 74 16.97 21.92 12.67
N VAL A 75 18.23 21.90 12.23
CA VAL A 75 18.62 21.95 10.82
C VAL A 75 19.06 20.54 10.41
N PRO A 76 18.31 19.84 9.54
CA PRO A 76 18.67 18.49 9.12
C PRO A 76 19.96 18.48 8.30
N SER A 77 20.71 17.39 8.38
CA SER A 77 21.83 17.17 7.45
C SER A 77 21.30 16.95 6.02
N LYS A 78 22.10 17.31 5.02
CA LYS A 78 21.74 17.08 3.61
C LYS A 78 21.41 15.62 3.32
N GLU A 79 22.18 14.69 3.89
CA GLU A 79 21.94 13.24 3.78
C GLU A 79 20.61 12.78 4.41
N GLY A 80 20.13 13.48 5.45
CA GLY A 80 18.81 13.23 6.02
C GLY A 80 17.70 13.67 5.08
N VAL A 81 17.86 14.84 4.45
CA VAL A 81 16.92 15.37 3.45
C VAL A 81 16.86 14.48 2.22
N ASP A 82 18.01 14.07 1.68
CA ASP A 82 18.07 13.22 0.48
C ASP A 82 17.37 11.86 0.69
N ARG A 83 17.50 11.27 1.89
CA ARG A 83 16.77 10.03 2.26
C ARG A 83 15.26 10.23 2.31
N MET A 84 14.80 11.32 2.93
CA MET A 84 13.38 11.66 2.99
C MET A 84 12.80 11.85 1.59
N VAL A 85 13.50 12.55 0.71
CA VAL A 85 13.07 12.77 -0.68
C VAL A 85 12.94 11.43 -1.42
N ALA A 86 13.94 10.57 -1.32
CA ALA A 86 13.90 9.25 -1.96
C ALA A 86 12.74 8.38 -1.45
N ASP A 87 12.36 8.48 -0.18
CA ASP A 87 11.22 7.75 0.37
C ASP A 87 9.87 8.34 -0.07
N LEU A 88 9.76 9.67 -0.17
CA LEU A 88 8.58 10.32 -0.76
C LEU A 88 8.36 9.91 -2.22
N GLU A 89 9.42 9.85 -3.02
CA GLU A 89 9.34 9.40 -4.42
C GLU A 89 8.81 7.95 -4.51
N LYS A 90 9.31 7.04 -3.67
CA LYS A 90 8.80 5.66 -3.60
C LYS A 90 7.33 5.61 -3.20
N GLN A 91 6.91 6.44 -2.25
CA GLN A 91 5.50 6.53 -1.83
C GLN A 91 4.61 7.03 -2.96
N ILE A 92 5.07 8.04 -3.72
CA ILE A 92 4.38 8.56 -4.91
C ILE A 92 4.22 7.46 -5.96
N GLU A 93 5.30 6.76 -6.32
CA GLU A 93 5.23 5.65 -7.29
C GLU A 93 4.25 4.55 -6.86
N LYS A 94 4.21 4.22 -5.57
CA LYS A 94 3.27 3.23 -5.02
C LYS A 94 1.82 3.73 -5.12
N ARG A 95 1.60 5.02 -4.85
CA ARG A 95 0.28 5.66 -4.93
C ARG A 95 -0.22 5.74 -6.37
N GLU A 96 0.64 6.04 -7.33
CA GLU A 96 0.29 6.05 -8.77
C GLU A 96 -0.20 4.68 -9.25
N LYS A 97 0.38 3.60 -8.70
CA LYS A 97 0.03 2.21 -9.02
C LYS A 97 -1.21 1.69 -8.29
N TYR A 98 -1.87 2.50 -7.45
CA TYR A 98 -3.06 2.11 -6.68
C TYR A 98 -4.22 1.67 -7.58
N SER A 99 -4.50 2.43 -8.64
CA SER A 99 -5.51 2.06 -9.64
C SER A 99 -4.87 1.27 -10.78
N ARG A 100 -4.94 -0.06 -10.69
CA ARG A 100 -4.37 -0.95 -11.71
C ARG A 100 -5.22 -0.92 -12.98
N ARG A 101 -4.60 -0.60 -14.13
CA ARG A 101 -5.26 -0.65 -15.44
C ARG A 101 -5.65 -2.10 -15.77
N ARG A 102 -6.93 -2.32 -16.09
CA ARG A 102 -7.41 -3.60 -16.60
C ARG A 102 -7.08 -3.71 -18.10
N PRO A 103 -6.68 -4.89 -18.60
CA PRO A 103 -6.41 -5.07 -20.02
C PRO A 103 -7.66 -4.77 -20.84
N TYR A 104 -7.49 -4.12 -22.00
CA TYR A 104 -8.56 -3.91 -22.95
C TYR A 104 -8.74 -5.18 -23.77
N ASN A 105 -9.98 -5.62 -23.95
CA ASN A 105 -10.34 -6.72 -24.82
C ASN A 105 -11.03 -6.13 -26.05
N ASP A 106 -10.40 -6.25 -27.21
CA ASP A 106 -10.91 -5.77 -28.49
C ASP A 106 -12.02 -6.68 -29.06
N ASP A 107 -12.08 -7.94 -28.64
CA ASP A 107 -13.15 -8.87 -29.00
C ASP A 107 -14.44 -8.68 -28.19
N ALA A 108 -14.48 -7.75 -27.23
CA ALA A 108 -15.67 -7.51 -26.41
C ALA A 108 -16.69 -6.64 -27.17
N ASP A 109 -17.98 -6.93 -26.98
CA ASP A 109 -19.06 -6.11 -27.52
C ASP A 109 -18.97 -4.67 -27.00
N ILE A 110 -18.86 -3.71 -27.92
CA ILE A 110 -18.68 -2.30 -27.60
C ILE A 110 -20.04 -1.65 -27.44
N ASP A 111 -20.40 -1.31 -26.19
CA ASP A 111 -21.65 -0.63 -25.82
C ASP A 111 -21.51 0.91 -25.76
N TYR A 112 -20.38 1.46 -26.23
CA TYR A 112 -20.04 2.88 -26.08
C TYR A 112 -19.52 3.51 -27.37
N ILE A 113 -19.77 4.82 -27.51
CA ILE A 113 -19.29 5.63 -28.64
C ILE A 113 -17.97 6.34 -28.29
N ASN A 114 -17.74 6.68 -27.02
CA ASN A 114 -16.55 7.41 -26.58
C ASN A 114 -15.97 6.82 -25.26
N GLU A 115 -14.72 7.16 -24.93
CA GLU A 115 -14.03 6.59 -23.75
C GLU A 115 -14.68 7.04 -22.42
N ARG A 116 -15.24 8.26 -22.36
CA ARG A 116 -15.95 8.73 -21.16
C ARG A 116 -17.23 7.92 -20.93
N ASN A 117 -17.93 7.56 -22.00
CA ASN A 117 -19.12 6.72 -22.01
C ASN A 117 -18.73 5.28 -21.63
N ALA A 118 -17.61 4.75 -22.13
CA ALA A 118 -17.10 3.45 -21.70
C ALA A 118 -16.89 3.38 -20.17
N LYS A 119 -16.29 4.41 -19.57
CA LYS A 119 -16.10 4.50 -18.12
C LYS A 119 -17.43 4.64 -17.37
N PHE A 120 -18.40 5.34 -17.96
CA PHE A 120 -19.74 5.47 -17.41
C PHE A 120 -20.51 4.14 -17.46
N ASN A 121 -20.52 3.44 -18.59
CA ASN A 121 -21.12 2.11 -18.74
C ASN A 121 -20.48 1.11 -17.78
N GLN A 122 -19.14 1.10 -17.65
CA GLN A 122 -18.46 0.29 -16.63
C GLN A 122 -18.87 0.64 -15.20
N LYS A 123 -19.16 1.92 -14.91
CA LYS A 123 -19.68 2.34 -13.61
C LYS A 123 -21.10 1.82 -13.43
N ALA A 124 -21.97 2.01 -14.42
CA ALA A 124 -23.35 1.51 -14.40
C ALA A 124 -23.38 0.00 -14.18
N GLU A 125 -22.54 -0.78 -14.87
CA GLU A 125 -22.45 -2.23 -14.71
C GLU A 125 -22.03 -2.63 -13.27
N ARG A 126 -21.10 -1.89 -12.63
CA ARG A 126 -20.71 -2.17 -11.24
C ARG A 126 -21.85 -1.97 -10.24
N PHE A 127 -22.71 -0.97 -10.44
CA PHE A 127 -23.81 -0.66 -9.53
C PHE A 127 -25.08 -1.45 -9.86
N TYR A 128 -25.43 -1.54 -11.13
CA TYR A 128 -26.71 -2.06 -11.61
C TYR A 128 -26.62 -3.46 -12.22
N GLY A 129 -25.44 -3.92 -12.63
CA GLY A 129 -25.28 -5.23 -13.30
C GLY A 129 -25.83 -6.41 -12.49
N LYS A 130 -25.79 -6.32 -11.15
CA LYS A 130 -26.43 -7.31 -10.27
C LYS A 130 -27.95 -7.39 -10.45
N TYR A 131 -28.60 -6.26 -10.72
CA TYR A 131 -30.05 -6.15 -10.85
C TYR A 131 -30.52 -6.24 -12.30
N THR A 132 -29.67 -5.90 -13.27
CA THR A 132 -30.00 -5.90 -14.70
C THR A 132 -29.54 -7.14 -15.44
N ALA A 133 -29.04 -8.16 -14.74
CA ALA A 133 -28.55 -9.40 -15.35
C ALA A 133 -29.63 -10.12 -16.20
N GLU A 134 -30.87 -10.17 -15.71
CA GLU A 134 -32.00 -10.76 -16.44
C GLU A 134 -32.35 -9.97 -17.70
N ILE A 135 -32.40 -8.64 -17.59
CA ILE A 135 -32.65 -7.73 -18.72
C ILE A 135 -31.58 -7.91 -19.80
N LYS A 136 -30.31 -8.02 -19.40
CA LYS A 136 -29.19 -8.21 -20.33
C LYS A 136 -29.31 -9.54 -21.08
N GLN A 137 -29.62 -10.62 -20.38
CA GLN A 137 -29.85 -11.92 -21.01
C GLN A 137 -31.06 -11.90 -21.96
N ASN A 138 -32.11 -11.17 -21.61
CA ASN A 138 -33.30 -11.01 -22.44
C ASN A 138 -33.02 -10.25 -23.74
N LEU A 139 -32.16 -9.23 -23.67
CA LEU A 139 -31.66 -8.53 -24.85
C LEU A 139 -30.81 -9.45 -25.74
N GLU A 140 -29.91 -10.24 -25.15
CA GLU A 140 -29.07 -11.20 -25.88
C GLU A 140 -29.90 -12.34 -26.52
N ARG A 141 -31.01 -12.73 -25.89
CA ARG A 141 -31.95 -13.74 -26.43
C ARG A 141 -32.97 -13.16 -27.41
N GLY A 142 -33.16 -11.84 -27.43
CA GLY A 142 -34.21 -11.18 -28.21
C GLY A 142 -35.63 -11.43 -27.69
N THR A 143 -35.79 -11.85 -26.42
CA THR A 143 -37.08 -12.19 -25.80
C THR A 143 -37.17 -11.62 -24.39
N ALA A 144 -38.34 -11.13 -23.97
CA ALA A 144 -38.56 -10.59 -22.62
C ALA A 144 -39.26 -11.63 -21.72
N VAL A 145 -38.53 -12.69 -21.35
CA VAL A 145 -39.02 -13.78 -20.47
C VAL A 145 -38.38 -13.67 -19.10
#